data_AF-A0A7S2A3M8-F1
#
_entry.id   AF-A0A7S2A3M8-F1
#
_cell.length_a   1.000
_cell.length_b   1.000
_cell.length_c   1.000
_cell.angle_alpha   90.00
_cell.angle_beta   90.00
_cell.angle_gamma   90.00
#
_symmetry.space_group_name_H-M   'P 1'
#
loop_
_entity.id
_entity.type
_entity.pdbx_description
1 polymer ?
#
loop_
_entity_poly.entity_id
_entity_poly.type
_entity_poly.pdbx_seq_one_letter_code
_entity_poly.pdbx_strand_id
1 'polypeptide(L)'
;MRTRTSRQENTCMQMVPDAAATLSLVSSFWNTQPYTAAALTCGLNASAADYVAQKRDLAKAATRQKTDLHRTAAFLLYGAIYQGMGQEYIYNQLYPILFGASTSFATVLSKVLFDLLIQTTLLTLPIAYMSKA
;
A
#
# COMPACT_ATOMS: atom_id res chain seq x y z
N MET A 1 7.80 53.54 26.63
CA MET A 1 7.73 53.34 25.16
C MET A 1 8.72 52.23 24.76
N ARG A 2 8.35 50.95 24.95
CA ARG A 2 9.07 49.76 24.48
C ARG A 2 8.27 48.51 24.82
N THR A 3 7.60 47.91 23.83
CA THR A 3 7.15 46.51 23.85
C THR A 3 6.97 46.06 22.39
N ARG A 4 8.06 45.57 21.78
CA ARG A 4 8.08 44.88 20.48
C ARG A 4 8.86 43.58 20.67
N THR A 5 8.22 42.54 21.18
CA THR A 5 8.83 41.19 21.33
C THR A 5 7.74 40.13 21.54
N SER A 6 6.80 39.98 20.60
CA SER A 6 5.86 38.84 20.64
C SER A 6 5.26 38.41 19.30
N ARG A 7 5.76 38.90 18.15
CA ARG A 7 5.10 38.69 16.85
C ARG A 7 5.89 37.89 15.80
N GLN A 8 6.93 37.15 16.20
CA GLN A 8 7.85 36.53 15.24
C GLN A 8 8.14 35.03 15.47
N GLU A 9 7.32 34.31 16.24
CA GLU A 9 7.46 32.86 16.43
C GLU A 9 6.41 32.02 15.64
N ASN A 10 5.41 32.66 15.02
CA ASN A 10 4.29 31.94 14.40
C ASN A 10 4.48 31.61 12.90
N THR A 11 5.57 32.01 12.26
CA THR A 11 5.70 31.91 10.80
C THR A 11 6.29 30.59 10.30
N CYS A 12 6.91 29.77 11.16
CA CYS A 12 7.46 28.47 10.75
C CYS A 12 6.42 27.33 10.82
N MET A 13 5.32 27.52 11.55
CA MET A 13 4.29 26.49 11.78
C MET A 13 3.06 26.64 10.85
N GLN A 14 3.13 27.49 9.81
CA GLN A 14 2.05 27.70 8.84
C GLN A 14 2.21 26.88 7.55
N MET A 15 3.20 25.99 7.48
CA MET A 15 3.46 25.18 6.28
C MET A 15 2.79 23.80 6.31
N VAL A 16 1.85 23.57 7.24
CA VAL A 16 0.93 22.44 7.19
C VAL A 16 -0.40 23.01 6.69
N PRO A 17 -0.83 22.70 5.44
CA PRO A 17 -2.19 23.03 5.03
C PRO A 17 -3.15 22.45 6.07
N ASP A 18 -4.23 23.19 6.37
CA ASP A 18 -5.21 22.84 7.40
C ASP A 18 -5.45 21.32 7.42
N ALA A 19 -4.99 20.65 8.48
CA ALA A 19 -4.90 19.20 8.50
C ALA A 19 -6.28 18.57 8.23
N ALA A 20 -7.35 19.26 8.65
CA ALA A 20 -8.73 18.91 8.37
C ALA A 20 -9.07 18.92 6.87
N ALA A 21 -8.62 19.93 6.12
CA ALA A 21 -8.84 20.01 4.67
C ALA A 21 -8.12 18.89 3.92
N THR A 22 -6.87 18.59 4.33
CA THR A 22 -6.10 17.49 3.73
C THR A 22 -6.75 16.13 4.02
N LEU A 23 -7.18 15.89 5.27
CA LEU A 23 -7.89 14.66 5.65
C LEU A 23 -9.23 14.50 4.90
N SER A 24 -9.95 15.59 4.68
CA SER A 24 -11.21 15.58 3.92
C SER A 24 -10.97 15.20 2.45
N LEU A 25 -9.96 15.79 1.81
CA LEU A 25 -9.58 15.43 0.43
C LEU A 25 -9.13 13.98 0.31
N VAL A 26 -8.30 13.51 1.24
CA VAL A 26 -7.88 12.10 1.29
C VAL A 26 -9.09 11.19 1.45
N SER A 27 -9.99 11.50 2.39
CA SER A 27 -11.22 10.72 2.61
C SER A 27 -12.12 10.72 1.37
N SER A 28 -12.25 11.84 0.66
CA SER A 28 -13.00 11.94 -0.59
C SER A 28 -12.37 11.07 -1.69
N PHE A 29 -11.05 11.09 -1.82
CA PHE A 29 -10.32 10.28 -2.79
C PHE A 29 -10.53 8.77 -2.56
N TRP A 30 -10.42 8.30 -1.32
CA TRP A 30 -10.65 6.89 -0.98
C TRP A 30 -12.07 6.41 -1.26
N ASN A 31 -13.08 7.25 -1.04
CA ASN A 31 -14.47 6.89 -1.29
C ASN A 31 -14.85 6.94 -2.78
N THR A 32 -14.28 7.86 -3.54
CA THR A 32 -14.62 8.04 -4.97
C THR A 32 -13.89 7.07 -5.89
N GLN A 33 -12.65 6.71 -5.56
CA GLN A 33 -11.81 5.85 -6.40
C GLN A 33 -11.09 4.78 -5.56
N PRO A 34 -11.82 3.84 -4.95
CA PRO A 34 -11.23 2.83 -4.05
C PRO A 34 -10.18 1.97 -4.75
N TYR A 35 -10.42 1.54 -5.99
CA TYR A 35 -9.46 0.75 -6.78
C TYR A 35 -8.17 1.52 -7.10
N THR A 36 -8.28 2.79 -7.50
CA THR A 36 -7.11 3.63 -7.80
C THR A 36 -6.31 3.89 -6.53
N ALA A 37 -7.00 4.17 -5.42
CA ALA A 37 -6.37 4.42 -4.14
C ALA A 37 -5.62 3.16 -3.64
N ALA A 38 -6.25 1.99 -3.69
CA ALA A 38 -5.62 0.72 -3.37
C ALA A 38 -4.42 0.41 -4.28
N ALA A 39 -4.56 0.62 -5.59
CA ALA A 39 -3.48 0.42 -6.57
C ALA A 39 -2.27 1.32 -6.29
N LEU A 40 -2.51 2.61 -6.03
CA LEU A 40 -1.43 3.57 -5.74
C LEU A 40 -0.74 3.23 -4.42
N THR A 41 -1.50 2.97 -3.36
CA THR A 41 -0.93 2.65 -2.05
C THR A 41 -0.11 1.37 -2.10
N CYS A 42 -0.66 0.28 -2.64
CA CYS A 42 0.05 -1.00 -2.70
C CYS A 42 1.22 -0.97 -3.70
N GLY A 43 1.06 -0.33 -4.87
CA GLY A 43 2.14 -0.18 -5.86
C GLY A 43 3.32 0.64 -5.33
N LEU A 44 3.05 1.76 -4.64
CA LEU A 44 4.10 2.59 -4.03
C LEU A 44 4.81 1.83 -2.92
N ASN A 45 4.08 1.18 -2.01
CA ASN A 45 4.67 0.38 -0.94
C ASN A 45 5.56 -0.74 -1.49
N ALA A 46 5.10 -1.46 -2.51
CA ALA A 46 5.87 -2.53 -3.15
C ALA A 46 7.14 -2.00 -3.82
N SER A 47 7.05 -0.89 -4.55
CA SER A 47 8.22 -0.26 -5.19
C SER A 47 9.24 0.27 -4.19
N ALA A 48 8.78 0.86 -3.07
CA ALA A 48 9.65 1.35 -2.00
C ALA A 48 10.35 0.19 -1.29
N ALA A 49 9.63 -0.89 -0.99
CA ALA A 49 10.21 -2.09 -0.39
C ALA A 49 11.27 -2.71 -1.30
N ASP A 50 11.01 -2.80 -2.60
CA ASP A 50 11.98 -3.32 -3.57
C ASP A 50 13.21 -2.41 -3.70
N TYR A 51 13.03 -1.08 -3.73
CA TYR A 51 14.15 -0.14 -3.75
C TYR A 51 15.05 -0.27 -2.51
N VAL A 52 14.46 -0.44 -1.32
CA VAL A 52 15.20 -0.68 -0.09
C VAL A 52 15.92 -2.04 -0.14
N ALA A 53 15.27 -3.09 -0.64
CA ALA A 53 15.88 -4.41 -0.81
C ALA A 53 17.09 -4.34 -1.74
N GLN A 54 16.95 -3.71 -2.91
CA GLN A 54 18.03 -3.52 -3.86
C GLN A 54 19.18 -2.70 -3.25
N LYS A 55 18.90 -1.63 -2.50
CA LYS A 55 19.95 -0.87 -1.79
C LYS A 55 20.74 -1.73 -0.80
N ARG A 56 20.06 -2.62 -0.08
CA ARG A 56 20.71 -3.55 0.87
C ARG A 56 21.58 -4.58 0.14
N ASP A 57 21.14 -5.06 -1.02
CA ASP A 57 21.91 -6.00 -1.84
C ASP A 57 23.14 -5.32 -2.44
N LEU A 58 22.99 -4.10 -2.96
CA LEU A 58 24.10 -3.28 -3.47
C LEU A 58 25.16 -2.96 -2.41
N ALA A 59 24.74 -2.72 -1.17
CA ALA A 59 25.67 -2.47 -0.06
C ALA A 59 26.51 -3.71 0.32
N LYS A 60 26.03 -4.91 0.00
CA LYS A 60 26.71 -6.19 0.29
C LYS A 60 27.48 -6.75 -0.91
N ALA A 61 27.23 -6.23 -2.11
CA ALA A 61 27.86 -6.73 -3.33
C ALA A 61 29.34 -6.34 -3.40
N ALA A 62 30.21 -7.32 -3.67
CA ALA A 62 31.64 -7.08 -3.92
C ALA A 62 31.90 -6.32 -5.23
N THR A 63 30.92 -6.28 -6.12
CA THR A 63 30.95 -5.55 -7.40
C THR A 63 29.81 -4.53 -7.46
N ARG A 64 30.05 -3.40 -8.13
CA ARG A 64 29.05 -2.34 -8.36
C ARG A 64 27.94 -2.86 -9.27
N GLN A 65 26.87 -3.40 -8.70
CA GLN A 65 25.61 -3.62 -9.41
C GLN A 65 24.85 -2.29 -9.55
N LYS A 66 24.01 -2.19 -10.57
CA LYS A 66 23.06 -1.07 -10.75
C LYS A 66 21.70 -1.48 -10.23
N THR A 67 20.90 -0.51 -9.79
CA THR A 67 19.50 -0.72 -9.47
C THR A 67 18.76 -1.21 -10.71
N ASP A 68 18.07 -2.34 -10.59
CA ASP A 68 17.21 -2.90 -11.62
C ASP A 68 15.84 -2.24 -11.57
N LEU A 69 15.62 -1.30 -12.49
CA LEU A 69 14.35 -0.59 -12.61
C LEU A 69 13.24 -1.47 -13.19
N HIS A 70 13.59 -2.51 -13.96
CA HIS A 70 12.60 -3.45 -14.50
C HIS A 70 11.98 -4.27 -13.36
N ARG A 71 12.81 -4.71 -12.41
CA ARG A 71 12.34 -5.36 -11.17
C ARG A 71 11.43 -4.44 -10.36
N THR A 72 11.83 -3.18 -10.15
CA THR A 72 10.98 -2.21 -9.41
C THR A 72 9.67 -1.93 -10.14
N ALA A 73 9.67 -1.82 -11.47
CA ALA A 73 8.46 -1.66 -12.27
C ALA A 73 7.55 -2.89 -12.17
N ALA A 74 8.10 -4.10 -12.17
CA ALA A 74 7.33 -5.33 -11.96
C ALA A 74 6.69 -5.37 -10.56
N PHE A 75 7.42 -4.99 -9.51
CA PHE A 75 6.85 -4.87 -8.15
C PHE A 75 5.79 -3.79 -8.04
N LEU A 76 5.97 -2.66 -8.75
CA LEU A 76 4.97 -1.60 -8.81
C LEU A 76 3.69 -2.08 -9.50
N LEU A 77 3.80 -2.72 -10.66
CA LEU A 77 2.66 -3.26 -11.41
C LEU A 77 1.96 -4.38 -10.64
N TYR A 78 2.72 -5.31 -10.07
CA TYR A 78 2.16 -6.40 -9.27
C TYR A 78 1.48 -5.88 -8.00
N GLY A 79 2.12 -4.96 -7.28
CA GLY A 79 1.54 -4.30 -6.11
C GLY A 79 0.28 -3.50 -6.45
N ALA A 80 0.27 -2.80 -7.58
CA ALA A 80 -0.88 -2.00 -7.99
C ALA A 80 -2.07 -2.86 -8.45
N ILE A 81 -1.84 -3.80 -9.37
CA ILE A 81 -2.89 -4.57 -10.02
C ILE A 81 -3.39 -5.69 -9.11
N TYR A 82 -2.49 -6.56 -8.64
CA TYR A 82 -2.91 -7.74 -7.87
C TYR A 82 -3.18 -7.37 -6.41
N GLN A 83 -2.21 -6.79 -5.71
CA GLN A 83 -2.36 -6.46 -4.29
C GLN A 83 -3.31 -5.28 -4.05
N GLY A 84 -3.36 -4.30 -4.96
CA GLY A 84 -4.29 -3.18 -4.86
C GLY A 84 -5.67 -3.55 -5.38
N MET A 85 -5.85 -3.52 -6.71
CA MET A 85 -7.17 -3.67 -7.32
C MET A 85 -7.78 -5.06 -7.13
N GLY A 86 -6.97 -6.11 -7.27
CA GLY A 86 -7.44 -7.50 -7.16
C GLY A 86 -7.94 -7.82 -5.76
N GLN A 87 -7.17 -7.50 -4.73
CA GLN A 87 -7.58 -7.73 -3.34
C GLN A 87 -8.78 -6.87 -2.94
N GLU A 88 -8.86 -5.62 -3.40
CA GLU A 88 -10.02 -4.76 -3.20
C GLU A 88 -11.30 -5.42 -3.75
N TYR A 89 -11.24 -5.95 -4.97
CA TYR A 89 -12.35 -6.69 -5.57
C TYR A 89 -12.68 -7.98 -4.79
N ILE A 90 -11.67 -8.76 -4.44
CA ILE A 90 -11.87 -10.04 -3.75
C ILE A 90 -12.53 -9.82 -2.38
N TYR A 91 -12.02 -8.90 -1.57
CA TYR A 91 -12.53 -8.70 -0.21
C TYR A 91 -13.85 -7.93 -0.17
N ASN A 92 -14.06 -6.95 -1.07
CA ASN A 92 -15.27 -6.10 -1.03
C ASN A 92 -16.40 -6.57 -1.95
N GLN A 93 -16.13 -7.40 -2.96
CA GLN A 93 -17.16 -7.93 -3.85
C GLN A 93 -17.30 -9.46 -3.72
N LEU A 94 -16.20 -10.20 -3.87
CA LEU A 94 -16.26 -11.66 -3.95
C LEU A 94 -16.58 -12.33 -2.59
N TYR A 95 -15.90 -11.92 -1.52
CA TYR A 95 -16.07 -12.52 -0.19
C TYR A 95 -17.46 -12.29 0.42
N PRO A 96 -18.10 -11.12 0.26
CA PRO A 96 -19.48 -10.92 0.67
C PRO A 96 -20.46 -11.82 -0.10
N ILE A 97 -20.20 -12.10 -1.38
CA ILE A 97 -21.01 -13.03 -2.19
C ILE A 97 -20.84 -14.47 -1.71
N LEU A 98 -19.59 -14.90 -1.43
CA LEU A 98 -19.29 -16.29 -1.05
C LEU A 98 -19.64 -16.64 0.40
N PHE A 99 -19.37 -15.75 1.35
CA PHE A 99 -19.48 -16.02 2.78
C PHE A 99 -20.53 -15.16 3.51
N GLY A 100 -21.16 -14.24 2.78
CA GLY A 100 -22.10 -13.26 3.33
C GLY A 100 -21.45 -11.94 3.75
N ALA A 101 -22.27 -10.89 3.78
CA ALA A 101 -21.87 -9.55 4.22
C ALA A 101 -21.80 -9.40 5.75
N SER A 102 -22.22 -10.42 6.51
CA SER A 102 -22.22 -10.39 7.97
C SER A 102 -20.79 -10.36 8.55
N THR A 103 -20.64 -9.66 9.68
CA THR A 103 -19.39 -9.57 10.47
C THR A 103 -19.39 -10.53 11.66
N SER A 104 -20.20 -11.60 11.60
CA SER A 104 -20.22 -12.62 12.64
C SER A 104 -18.88 -13.35 12.71
N PHE A 105 -18.50 -13.81 13.91
CA PHE A 105 -17.23 -14.48 14.13
C PHE A 105 -17.01 -15.67 13.19
N ALA A 106 -18.05 -16.47 12.94
CA ALA A 106 -17.98 -17.60 12.03
C ALA A 106 -17.73 -17.19 10.56
N THR A 107 -18.37 -16.12 10.08
CA THR A 107 -18.15 -15.59 8.73
C THR A 107 -16.74 -15.01 8.57
N VAL A 108 -16.26 -14.27 9.57
CA VAL A 108 -14.89 -13.72 9.56
C VAL A 108 -13.86 -14.85 9.58
N LEU A 109 -14.05 -15.85 10.45
CA LEU A 109 -13.14 -17.00 10.52
C LEU A 109 -13.09 -17.75 9.19
N SER A 110 -14.23 -17.96 8.53
CA SER A 110 -14.30 -18.61 7.22
C SER A 110 -13.56 -17.81 6.14
N LYS A 111 -13.73 -16.48 6.12
CA LYS A 111 -13.00 -15.57 5.22
C LYS A 111 -11.49 -15.66 5.44
N VAL A 112 -11.03 -15.64 6.69
CA VAL A 112 -9.60 -15.73 7.05
C VAL A 112 -9.03 -17.10 6.70
N LEU A 113 -9.75 -18.20 6.98
CA LEU A 113 -9.30 -19.54 6.63
C LEU A 113 -9.18 -19.72 5.11
N PHE A 114 -10.14 -19.23 4.34
CA PHE A 114 -10.06 -19.27 2.88
C PHE A 114 -8.88 -18.43 2.36
N ASP A 115 -8.67 -17.26 2.94
CA ASP A 115 -7.56 -16.38 2.57
C ASP A 115 -6.18 -17.02 2.83
N LEU A 116 -6.01 -17.67 3.98
CA LEU A 116 -4.74 -18.29 4.35
C LEU A 116 -4.49 -19.64 3.65
N LEU A 117 -5.53 -20.46 3.47
CA LEU A 117 -5.38 -21.83 2.96
C LEU A 117 -5.54 -21.95 1.44
N ILE A 118 -6.29 -21.04 0.82
CA ILE A 118 -6.58 -21.12 -0.62
C ILE A 118 -5.90 -19.96 -1.32
N GLN A 119 -6.22 -18.72 -0.96
CA GLN A 119 -5.65 -17.56 -1.65
C GLN A 119 -4.13 -17.47 -1.46
N THR A 120 -3.65 -17.58 -0.23
CA THR A 120 -2.20 -17.47 0.03
C THR A 120 -1.43 -18.65 -0.58
N THR A 121 -1.97 -19.86 -0.44
CA THR A 121 -1.25 -21.07 -0.86
C THR A 121 -1.26 -21.28 -2.37
N LEU A 122 -2.35 -20.94 -3.05
CA LEU A 122 -2.51 -21.16 -4.49
C LEU A 122 -2.19 -19.94 -5.36
N LEU A 123 -2.29 -18.72 -4.84
CA LEU A 123 -1.96 -17.51 -5.61
C LEU A 123 -0.66 -16.86 -5.17
N THR A 124 -0.50 -16.50 -3.89
CA THR A 124 0.68 -15.71 -3.49
C THR A 124 1.96 -16.52 -3.47
N LEU A 125 1.94 -17.78 -3.04
CA LEU A 125 3.13 -18.65 -3.06
C LEU A 125 3.64 -18.91 -4.50
N PRO A 126 2.83 -19.38 -5.46
CA PRO A 126 3.33 -19.63 -6.82
C PRO A 126 3.87 -18.37 -7.50
N ILE A 127 3.22 -17.21 -7.31
CA ILE A 127 3.70 -15.95 -7.87
C ILE A 127 5.02 -15.52 -7.22
N ALA A 128 5.17 -15.69 -5.90
CA ALA A 128 6.43 -15.43 -5.21
C ALA A 128 7.58 -16.33 -5.70
N TYR A 129 7.29 -17.60 -6.01
CA TYR A 129 8.29 -18.49 -6.61
C TYR A 129 8.59 -18.15 -8.07
N MET A 130 7.61 -17.74 -8.86
CA MET A 130 7.83 -17.31 -10.25
C MET A 130 8.68 -16.03 -10.35
N SER A 131 8.53 -15.11 -9.40
CA SER A 131 9.29 -13.84 -9.38
C SER A 131 10.71 -13.96 -8.82
N LYS A 132 11.05 -15.09 -8.18
CA LYS A 132 12.41 -15.40 -7.71
C LYS A 132 13.18 -16.29 -8.69
N ALA A 133 12.55 -16.73 -9.79
CA ALA A 133 13.15 -17.58 -10.81
C ALA A 133 13.99 -16.79 -11.81
#